data_AF-X1FXU3-F1
#
_entry.id   AF-X1FXU3-F1
#
_cell.length_a   1.000
_cell.length_b   1.000
_cell.length_c   1.000
_cell.angle_alpha   90.00
_cell.angle_beta   90.00
_cell.angle_gamma   90.00
#
_symmetry.space_group_name_H-M   'P 1'
#
loop_
_entity.id
_entity.type
_entity.pdbx_description
1 polymer ?
#
loop_
_entity_poly.entity_id
_entity_poly.type
_entity_poly.pdbx_seq_one_letter_code
_entity_poly.pdbx_strand_id
1 'polypeptide(L)'
;MLIKIMTMILYKKVPFSFEEKNFEIRIFRDDNTINIVAFRNNYPANGFRHQIKISKNIPIEEILKQKVIDELIEICKKDISEKRWERLTTIK
;
A
#
# COMPACT_ATOMS: atom_id res chain seq x y z
N MET A 1 0.66 31.48 -7.39
CA MET A 1 0.86 30.02 -7.48
C MET A 1 0.44 29.42 -6.15
N LEU A 2 -0.75 28.81 -6.06
CA LEU A 2 -1.20 28.12 -4.86
C LEU A 2 -0.43 26.81 -4.74
N ILE A 3 0.42 26.68 -3.73
CA ILE A 3 1.07 25.41 -3.38
C ILE A 3 -0.02 24.55 -2.74
N LYS A 4 -0.64 23.68 -3.53
CA LYS A 4 -1.53 22.63 -3.02
C LYS A 4 -0.65 21.63 -2.28
N ILE A 5 -0.70 21.63 -0.94
CA ILE A 5 -0.04 20.59 -0.14
C ILE A 5 -0.74 19.27 -0.48
N MET A 6 -0.10 18.45 -1.32
CA MET A 6 -0.60 17.12 -1.69
C MET A 6 -0.49 16.21 -0.47
N THR A 7 -1.52 16.21 0.36
CA THR A 7 -1.65 15.26 1.48
C THR A 7 -2.18 13.96 0.94
N MET A 8 -1.51 12.84 1.26
CA MET A 8 -2.03 11.52 0.91
C MET A 8 -3.26 11.20 1.75
N ILE A 9 -4.37 10.88 1.09
CA ILE A 9 -5.64 10.53 1.71
C ILE A 9 -5.72 9.01 1.85
N LEU A 10 -6.10 8.52 3.03
CA LEU A 10 -6.42 7.12 3.23
C LEU A 10 -7.72 6.79 2.46
N TYR A 11 -7.62 5.88 1.49
CA TYR A 11 -8.75 5.47 0.66
C TYR A 11 -9.45 4.21 1.19
N LYS A 12 -8.70 3.15 1.47
CA LYS A 12 -9.23 1.84 1.87
C LYS A 12 -8.31 1.16 2.87
N LYS A 13 -8.92 0.40 3.78
CA LYS A 13 -8.25 -0.48 4.74
C LYS A 13 -8.74 -1.90 4.50
N VAL A 14 -7.82 -2.86 4.43
CA VAL A 14 -8.14 -4.27 4.27
C VAL A 14 -7.52 -5.04 5.44
N PRO A 15 -8.33 -5.59 6.37
CA PRO A 15 -7.81 -6.41 7.44
C PRO A 15 -7.20 -7.70 6.89
N PHE A 16 -6.12 -8.15 7.51
CA PHE A 16 -5.41 -9.37 7.14
C PHE A 16 -4.81 -10.00 8.40
N SER A 17 -5.00 -11.30 8.60
CA SER A 17 -4.42 -12.02 9.73
C SER A 17 -3.44 -13.08 9.22
N PHE A 18 -2.27 -13.14 9.84
CA PHE A 18 -1.22 -14.11 9.52
C PHE A 18 -0.39 -14.41 10.77
N GLU A 19 -0.12 -15.69 11.04
CA GLU A 19 0.60 -16.15 12.25
C GLU A 19 0.07 -15.50 13.55
N GLU A 20 -1.27 -15.54 13.73
CA GLU A 20 -1.97 -14.97 14.91
C GLU A 20 -1.78 -13.46 15.12
N LYS A 21 -1.17 -12.77 14.15
CA LYS A 21 -1.00 -11.32 14.16
C LYS A 21 -2.02 -10.68 13.23
N ASN A 22 -2.59 -9.56 13.69
CA ASN A 22 -3.48 -8.74 12.89
C ASN A 22 -2.70 -7.64 12.19
N PHE A 23 -2.90 -7.55 10.89
CA PHE A 23 -2.34 -6.56 9.99
C PHE A 23 -3.48 -5.81 9.28
N GLU A 24 -3.13 -4.67 8.70
CA GLU A 24 -4.02 -3.88 7.87
C GLU A 24 -3.27 -3.45 6.62
N ILE A 25 -3.76 -3.84 5.44
CA ILE A 25 -3.26 -3.27 4.19
C ILE A 25 -3.97 -1.94 3.98
N ARG A 26 -3.22 -0.84 3.95
CA ARG A 26 -3.74 0.52 3.75
C ARG A 26 -3.43 0.96 2.33
N ILE A 27 -4.45 1.46 1.64
CA ILE A 27 -4.32 2.13 0.36
C ILE A 27 -4.45 3.63 0.59
N PHE A 28 -3.40 4.37 0.26
CA PHE A 28 -3.37 5.82 0.26
C PHE A 28 -3.36 6.34 -1.17
N ARG A 29 -3.94 7.51 -1.40
CA ARG A 29 -3.93 8.17 -2.70
C ARG A 29 -3.82 9.67 -2.59
N ASP A 30 -3.22 10.31 -3.58
CA ASP A 30 -3.35 11.75 -3.81
C ASP A 30 -3.94 12.00 -5.20
N ASP A 31 -3.56 13.06 -5.91
CA ASP A 31 -4.07 13.34 -7.27
C ASP A 31 -3.40 12.47 -8.36
N ASN A 32 -2.21 11.89 -8.10
CA ASN A 32 -1.41 11.22 -9.12
C ASN A 32 -0.66 9.97 -8.63
N THR A 33 -0.83 9.59 -7.37
CA THR A 33 -0.10 8.50 -6.74
C THR A 33 -1.04 7.64 -5.93
N ILE A 34 -0.88 6.32 -6.03
CA ILE A 34 -1.47 5.33 -5.12
C ILE A 34 -0.33 4.62 -4.39
N ASN A 35 -0.43 4.50 -3.07
CA ASN A 35 0.48 3.71 -2.24
C ASN A 35 -0.29 2.60 -1.53
N ILE A 36 0.20 1.37 -1.60
CA ILE A 36 -0.35 0.20 -0.90
C ILE A 36 0.73 -0.30 0.05
N VAL A 37 0.41 -0.32 1.35
CA VAL A 37 1.38 -0.56 2.43
C VAL A 37 0.74 -1.42 3.52
N ALA A 38 1.49 -2.40 4.03
CA ALA A 38 1.08 -3.22 5.16
C ALA A 38 1.37 -2.51 6.48
N PHE A 39 0.43 -2.54 7.42
CA PHE A 39 0.54 -1.96 8.75
C PHE A 39 0.28 -3.00 9.84
N ARG A 40 0.94 -2.83 10.99
CA ARG A 40 0.67 -3.52 12.24
C ARG A 40 0.77 -2.51 13.38
N ASN A 41 -0.24 -2.45 14.25
CA ASN A 41 -0.29 -1.50 15.38
C ASN A 41 -0.04 -0.03 14.96
N ASN A 42 -0.60 0.40 13.82
CA ASN A 42 -0.40 1.74 13.23
C ASN A 42 1.01 2.07 12.71
N TYR A 43 1.94 1.12 12.70
CA TYR A 43 3.26 1.26 12.06
C TYR A 43 3.36 0.41 10.79
N PRO A 44 4.18 0.81 9.79
CA PRO A 44 4.49 -0.06 8.67
C PRO A 44 5.00 -1.41 9.16
N ALA A 45 4.40 -2.50 8.66
CA ALA A 45 4.72 -3.86 9.08
C ALA A 45 6.00 -4.40 8.44
N ASN A 46 6.43 -3.81 7.32
CA ASN A 46 7.65 -4.16 6.61
C ASN A 46 8.20 -2.93 5.84
N GLY A 47 9.34 -3.09 5.18
CA GLY A 47 9.99 -2.03 4.40
C GLY A 47 9.46 -1.85 2.96
N PHE A 48 8.42 -2.58 2.54
CA PHE A 48 7.89 -2.49 1.18
C PHE A 48 6.75 -1.48 1.06
N ARG A 49 6.72 -0.76 -0.06
CA ARG A 49 5.62 0.12 -0.48
C ARG A 49 5.38 -0.09 -1.96
N HIS A 50 4.20 -0.58 -2.32
CA HIS A 50 3.80 -0.69 -3.72
C HIS A 50 3.22 0.65 -4.16
N GLN A 51 3.98 1.38 -4.99
CA GLN A 51 3.60 2.69 -5.49
C GLN A 51 3.21 2.62 -6.97
N ILE A 52 2.08 3.24 -7.30
CA ILE A 52 1.64 3.47 -8.68
C ILE A 52 1.68 4.97 -8.91
N LYS A 53 2.39 5.42 -9.96
CA LYS A 53 2.33 6.79 -10.46
C LYS A 53 1.43 6.84 -11.67
N ILE A 54 0.55 7.84 -11.69
CA ILE A 54 -0.55 7.96 -12.65
C ILE A 54 -0.41 9.28 -13.39
N SER A 55 -0.64 9.26 -14.70
CA SER A 55 -0.72 10.48 -15.50
C SER A 55 -1.92 11.32 -15.08
N LYS A 56 -1.77 12.65 -15.01
CA LYS A 56 -2.83 13.59 -14.60
C LYS A 56 -4.11 13.50 -15.45
N ASN A 57 -4.05 12.84 -16.61
CA ASN A 57 -5.17 12.72 -17.55
C ASN A 57 -6.09 11.52 -17.24
N ILE A 58 -5.75 10.67 -16.27
CA ILE A 58 -6.58 9.51 -15.91
C ILE A 58 -7.16 9.75 -14.50
N PRO A 59 -8.50 9.71 -14.32
CA PRO A 59 -9.11 9.85 -13.01
C PRO A 59 -8.65 8.74 -12.05
N ILE A 60 -8.07 9.12 -10.91
CA ILE A 60 -7.53 8.16 -9.94
C ILE A 60 -8.63 7.27 -9.34
N GLU A 61 -9.85 7.80 -9.23
CA GLU A 61 -11.05 7.08 -8.78
C GLU A 61 -11.41 5.91 -9.69
N GLU A 62 -11.13 6.01 -10.99
CA GLU A 62 -11.37 4.92 -11.95
C GLU A 62 -10.30 3.84 -11.83
N ILE A 63 -9.05 4.23 -11.58
CA ILE A 63 -7.93 3.32 -11.35
C ILE A 63 -8.13 2.54 -10.05
N LEU A 64 -8.59 3.21 -8.98
CA LEU A 64 -8.86 2.58 -7.68
C LEU A 64 -9.91 1.46 -7.72
N LYS A 65 -10.72 1.40 -8.78
CA LYS A 65 -11.73 0.36 -9.01
C LYS A 65 -11.24 -0.80 -9.89
N GLN A 66 -10.04 -0.69 -10.46
CA GLN A 66 -9.50 -1.71 -11.35
C GLN A 66 -9.01 -2.92 -10.54
N LYS A 67 -9.19 -4.11 -11.12
CA LYS A 67 -8.78 -5.40 -10.53
C LYS A 67 -7.30 -5.43 -10.14
N VAL A 68 -6.44 -4.72 -10.87
CA VAL A 68 -4.99 -4.63 -10.58
C VAL A 68 -4.70 -4.08 -9.18
N ILE A 69 -5.60 -3.25 -8.61
CA ILE A 69 -5.46 -2.75 -7.24
C ILE A 69 -5.62 -3.90 -6.23
N ASP A 70 -6.61 -4.78 -6.44
CA ASP A 70 -6.79 -5.96 -5.60
C ASP A 70 -5.61 -6.92 -5.75
N GLU A 71 -5.06 -7.08 -6.96
CA GLU A 71 -3.84 -7.89 -7.18
C GLU A 71 -2.62 -7.33 -6.42
N LEU A 72 -2.45 -6.01 -6.36
CA LEU A 72 -1.38 -5.37 -5.58
C LEU A 72 -1.61 -5.48 -4.06
N ILE A 73 -2.87 -5.50 -3.61
CA ILE A 73 -3.20 -5.81 -2.21
C ILE A 73 -2.75 -7.23 -1.88
N GLU A 74 -3.00 -8.21 -2.76
CA GLU A 74 -2.55 -9.58 -2.58
C GLU A 74 -1.03 -9.73 -2.60
N ILE A 75 -0.31 -8.98 -3.45
CA ILE A 75 1.15 -8.92 -3.42
C ILE A 75 1.64 -8.38 -2.07
N CYS A 76 1.01 -7.32 -1.55
CA CYS A 76 1.36 -6.75 -0.25
C CYS A 76 1.14 -7.74 0.90
N LYS A 77 0.06 -8.52 0.88
CA LYS A 77 -0.17 -9.62 1.83
C LYS A 77 0.90 -10.71 1.69
N LYS A 78 1.27 -11.08 0.46
CA LYS A 78 2.33 -12.06 0.19
C LYS A 78 3.68 -11.62 0.73
N ASP A 79 4.02 -10.33 0.66
CA ASP A 79 5.27 -9.83 1.23
C ASP A 79 5.37 -10.11 2.74
N ILE A 80 4.25 -10.01 3.45
CA ILE A 80 4.14 -10.35 4.88
C ILE A 80 4.22 -11.87 5.08
N SER A 81 3.40 -12.65 4.35
CA SER A 81 3.34 -14.10 4.57
C SER A 81 4.63 -14.82 4.19
N GLU A 82 5.36 -14.32 3.19
CA GLU A 82 6.67 -14.83 2.76
C GLU A 82 7.84 -14.25 3.56
N LYS A 83 7.57 -13.39 4.56
CA LYS A 83 8.59 -12.71 5.39
C LYS A 83 9.68 -12.07 4.54
N ARG A 84 9.29 -11.42 3.44
CA ARG A 84 10.24 -10.97 2.40
C ARG A 84 11.22 -9.93 2.93
N TRP A 85 10.77 -9.10 3.85
CA TRP A 85 11.57 -8.04 4.45
C TRP A 85 12.65 -8.61 5.35
N GLU A 86 12.30 -9.60 6.17
CA GLU A 86 13.22 -10.31 7.04
C GLU A 86 14.36 -10.95 6.23
N ARG A 87 14.07 -11.51 5.06
CA ARG A 87 15.10 -12.04 4.15
C ARG A 87 16.10 -10.97 3.68
N LEU A 88 15.66 -9.73 3.50
CA LEU A 88 16.54 -8.61 3.12
C LEU A 88 17.38 -8.11 4.30
N THR A 89 16.81 -8.09 5.51
CA THR A 89 17.49 -7.59 6.70
C THR A 89 18.37 -8.64 7.39
N THR A 90 18.34 -9.89 6.94
CA THR A 90 19.16 -11.00 7.49
C THR A 90 20.54 -11.09 6.84
N ILE A 91 20.87 -10.22 5.89
CA ILE A 91 22.22 -10.15 5.31
C ILE A 91 23.20 -9.70 6.41
N LYS A 92 24.09 -10.61 6.81
CA LYS A 92 25.21 -10.33 7.71
C LYS A 92 26.43 -9.85 6.94
#